data_AF-A0A2V5SGR9-F1
#
_entry.id   AF-A0A2V5SGR9-F1
#
_cell.length_a   1.000
_cell.length_b   1.000
_cell.length_c   1.000
_cell.angle_alpha   90.00
_cell.angle_beta   90.00
_cell.angle_gamma   90.00
#
_symmetry.space_group_name_H-M   'P 1'
#
loop_
_entity.id
_entity.type
_entity.pdbx_description
1 polymer ?
#
loop_
_entity_poly.entity_id
_entity_poly.type
_entity_poly.pdbx_seq_one_letter_code
_entity_poly.pdbx_strand_id
1 'polypeptide(L)'
;MERNRKTVIVTGASQGIGAGVVQAFLARGYDVVGTARSATKSKELPASEHLALIDGDIGRFETAQKVAELAIKKFGSIDAVVANAGIFFVKPFTEYTADDFRAL
;
A
#
# COMPACT_ATOMS: atom_id res chain seq x y z
N MET A 1 -13.37 10.18 -23.60
CA MET A 1 -13.61 10.65 -22.22
C MET A 1 -12.26 10.92 -21.59
N GLU A 2 -12.01 12.13 -21.12
CA GLU A 2 -10.75 12.52 -20.49
C GLU A 2 -10.60 11.74 -19.17
N ARG A 3 -9.51 10.96 -19.03
CA ARG A 3 -9.18 10.31 -17.76
C ARG A 3 -8.59 11.35 -16.83
N ASN A 4 -9.41 11.88 -15.93
CA ASN A 4 -9.07 13.08 -15.17
C ASN A 4 -8.13 12.84 -13.97
N ARG A 5 -8.03 11.61 -13.45
CA ARG A 5 -7.07 11.22 -12.40
C ARG A 5 -6.51 9.82 -12.70
N LYS A 6 -5.24 9.61 -12.34
CA LYS A 6 -4.57 8.30 -12.40
C LYS A 6 -4.64 7.65 -11.03
N THR A 7 -4.70 6.31 -10.99
CA THR A 7 -4.78 5.54 -9.75
C THR A 7 -3.45 4.87 -9.43
N VAL A 8 -2.99 5.02 -8.19
CA VAL A 8 -1.78 4.35 -7.68
C VAL A 8 -2.12 3.48 -6.48
N ILE A 9 -1.56 2.26 -6.46
CA ILE A 9 -1.57 1.40 -5.28
C ILE A 9 -0.30 1.63 -4.48
N VAL A 10 -0.41 1.78 -3.17
CA VAL A 10 0.75 1.90 -2.25
C VAL A 10 0.65 0.84 -1.17
N THR A 11 1.66 -0.03 -1.08
CA THR A 11 1.76 -1.04 -0.01
C THR A 11 2.60 -0.50 1.15
N GLY A 12 2.31 -0.91 2.38
CA GLY A 12 2.94 -0.34 3.57
C GLY A 12 2.52 1.11 3.81
N ALA A 13 1.29 1.45 3.42
CA ALA A 13 0.80 2.83 3.35
C ALA A 13 0.59 3.53 4.71
N SER A 14 0.57 2.80 5.83
CA SER A 14 0.05 3.32 7.10
C SER A 14 0.97 4.31 7.83
N GLN A 15 2.27 4.35 7.53
CA GLN A 15 3.23 5.19 8.27
C GLN A 15 4.52 5.43 7.47
N GLY A 16 5.31 6.40 7.92
CA GLY A 16 6.67 6.63 7.42
C GLY A 16 6.70 6.92 5.92
N ILE A 17 7.62 6.27 5.21
CA ILE A 17 7.79 6.46 3.75
C ILE A 17 6.48 6.17 3.00
N GLY A 18 5.77 5.10 3.37
CA GLY A 18 4.52 4.74 2.71
C GLY A 18 3.43 5.78 2.88
N ALA A 19 3.26 6.32 4.09
CA ALA A 19 2.30 7.42 4.33
C ALA A 19 2.71 8.70 3.57
N GLY A 20 4.00 9.03 3.56
CA GLY A 20 4.53 10.15 2.78
C GLY A 20 4.27 10.00 1.27
N VAL A 21 4.43 8.79 0.73
CA VAL A 21 4.12 8.48 -0.68
C VAL A 21 2.63 8.68 -0.96
N VAL A 22 1.73 8.19 -0.09
CA VAL A 22 0.28 8.39 -0.24
C VAL A 22 -0.04 9.89 -0.28
N GLN A 23 0.43 10.66 0.69
CA GLN A 23 0.20 12.11 0.75
C GLN A 23 0.75 12.81 -0.51
N ALA A 24 1.94 12.43 -0.97
CA ALA A 24 2.57 13.01 -2.14
C ALA A 24 1.78 12.76 -3.44
N PHE A 25 1.18 11.58 -3.61
CA PHE A 25 0.33 11.28 -4.76
C PHE A 25 -1.02 11.98 -4.69
N LEU A 26 -1.67 12.01 -3.51
CA LEU A 26 -2.91 12.74 -3.31
C LEU A 26 -2.74 14.24 -3.65
N ALA A 27 -1.64 14.85 -3.19
CA ALA A 27 -1.30 16.25 -3.48
C ALA A 27 -1.04 16.52 -4.97
N ARG A 28 -0.72 15.48 -5.77
CA ARG A 28 -0.50 15.56 -7.22
C ARG A 28 -1.74 15.23 -8.04
N GLY A 29 -2.90 15.06 -7.41
CA GLY A 29 -4.14 14.77 -8.11
C GLY A 29 -4.31 13.30 -8.52
N TYR A 30 -3.66 12.37 -7.81
CA TYR A 30 -3.87 10.93 -8.02
C TYR A 30 -4.97 10.41 -7.09
N ASP A 31 -5.66 9.37 -7.54
CA ASP A 31 -6.40 8.49 -6.64
C ASP A 31 -5.44 7.45 -6.05
N VAL A 32 -5.58 7.15 -4.77
CA VAL A 32 -4.66 6.27 -4.06
C VAL A 32 -5.41 5.15 -3.37
N VAL A 33 -4.97 3.91 -3.60
CA VAL A 33 -5.35 2.75 -2.79
C VAL A 33 -4.18 2.35 -1.92
N GLY A 34 -4.31 2.57 -0.61
CA GLY A 34 -3.31 2.20 0.38
C GLY A 34 -3.62 0.87 1.04
N THR A 35 -2.61 0.04 1.27
CA THR A 35 -2.74 -1.16 2.09
C THR A 35 -1.60 -1.33 3.08
N ALA A 36 -1.95 -1.83 4.25
CA ALA A 36 -1.07 -2.25 5.33
C ALA A 36 -1.89 -3.12 6.30
N ARG A 37 -1.25 -3.80 7.25
CA ARG A 37 -1.96 -4.59 8.27
C ARG A 37 -2.98 -3.79 9.08
N SER A 38 -2.78 -2.48 9.21
CA SER A 38 -3.68 -1.56 9.93
C SER A 38 -3.69 -0.17 9.26
N ALA A 39 -3.87 -0.13 7.94
CA ALA A 39 -3.94 1.09 7.16
C ALA A 39 -5.05 2.03 7.64
N THR A 40 -6.25 1.50 7.92
CA THR A 40 -7.42 2.30 8.34
C THR A 40 -7.24 2.98 9.68
N LYS A 41 -6.27 2.53 10.50
CA LYS A 41 -5.95 3.08 11.82
C LYS A 41 -4.77 4.06 11.79
N SER A 42 -4.24 4.36 10.60
CA SER A 42 -3.15 5.32 10.47
C SER A 42 -3.55 6.71 10.98
N LYS A 43 -2.62 7.35 11.70
CA LYS A 43 -2.74 8.77 12.10
C LYS A 43 -2.01 9.72 11.15
N GLU A 44 -1.22 9.18 10.22
CA GLU A 44 -0.43 9.96 9.26
C GLU A 44 -1.18 10.17 7.93
N LEU A 45 -2.21 9.37 7.67
CA LEU A 45 -2.98 9.48 6.42
C LEU A 45 -4.13 10.50 6.56
N PRO A 46 -4.30 11.39 5.57
CA PRO A 46 -5.40 12.34 5.58
C PRO A 46 -6.73 11.65 5.24
N ALA A 47 -7.84 12.19 5.75
CA ALA A 47 -9.15 11.85 5.21
C ALA A 47 -9.29 12.44 3.80
N SER A 48 -9.65 11.62 2.82
CA SER A 48 -9.83 12.05 1.43
C SER A 48 -10.77 11.10 0.69
N GLU A 49 -11.65 11.62 -0.17
CA GLU A 49 -12.47 10.80 -1.06
C GLU A 49 -11.64 10.06 -2.11
N HIS A 50 -10.47 10.64 -2.44
CA HIS A 50 -9.47 10.10 -3.37
C HIS A 50 -8.51 9.09 -2.71
N LEU A 51 -8.74 8.75 -1.43
CA LEU A 51 -8.01 7.69 -0.73
C LEU A 51 -8.97 6.53 -0.44
N ALA A 52 -8.48 5.32 -0.64
CA ALA A 52 -9.16 4.10 -0.22
C ALA A 52 -8.16 3.20 0.50
N LEU A 53 -8.57 2.60 1.62
CA LEU A 53 -7.68 1.83 2.49
C LEU A 53 -8.18 0.40 2.64
N ILE A 54 -7.26 -0.56 2.52
CA ILE A 54 -7.49 -1.97 2.83
C ILE A 54 -6.54 -2.38 3.95
N ASP A 55 -7.12 -2.88 5.05
CA ASP A 55 -6.38 -3.61 6.06
C ASP A 55 -6.11 -5.03 5.59
N GLY A 56 -4.84 -5.42 5.60
CA GLY A 56 -4.43 -6.77 5.21
C GLY A 56 -2.92 -6.94 5.15
N ASP A 57 -2.50 -8.20 5.18
CA ASP A 57 -1.10 -8.58 4.92
C ASP A 57 -0.89 -8.72 3.41
N ILE A 58 -0.02 -7.90 2.83
CA ILE A 58 0.24 -7.91 1.39
C ILE A 58 1.03 -9.15 0.92
N GLY A 59 1.67 -9.89 1.83
CA GLY A 59 2.25 -11.20 1.52
C GLY A 59 1.21 -12.27 1.19
N ARG A 60 -0.08 -12.00 1.47
CA ARG A 60 -1.22 -12.84 1.13
C ARG A 60 -1.82 -12.45 -0.21
N PHE A 61 -1.96 -13.42 -1.12
CA PHE A 61 -2.55 -13.21 -2.44
C PHE A 61 -3.96 -12.59 -2.35
N GLU A 62 -4.75 -13.00 -1.35
CA GLU A 62 -6.11 -12.51 -1.17
C GLU A 62 -6.16 -11.02 -0.83
N THR A 63 -5.15 -10.48 -0.13
CA THR A 63 -5.04 -9.03 0.12
C THR A 63 -4.75 -8.28 -1.18
N ALA A 64 -3.80 -8.77 -1.99
CA ALA A 64 -3.46 -8.15 -3.26
C ALA A 64 -4.67 -8.11 -4.22
N GLN A 65 -5.44 -9.20 -4.27
CA GLN A 65 -6.67 -9.27 -5.07
C GLN A 65 -7.69 -8.21 -4.61
N LYS A 66 -7.97 -8.09 -3.31
CA LYS A 66 -8.90 -7.08 -2.77
C LYS A 66 -8.45 -5.65 -3.07
N VAL A 67 -7.14 -5.38 -3.02
CA VAL A 67 -6.58 -4.06 -3.32
C VAL A 67 -6.78 -3.70 -4.78
N ALA A 68 -6.50 -4.64 -5.70
CA ALA A 68 -6.72 -4.43 -7.13
C ALA A 68 -8.22 -4.26 -7.46
N GLU A 69 -9.08 -5.11 -6.89
CA GLU A 69 -10.54 -5.01 -7.05
C GLU A 69 -11.07 -3.66 -6.55
N LEU A 70 -10.58 -3.17 -5.40
CA LEU A 70 -10.99 -1.87 -4.87
C LEU A 70 -10.55 -0.73 -5.78
N ALA A 71 -9.33 -0.78 -6.31
CA ALA A 71 -8.82 0.24 -7.24
C ALA A 71 -9.69 0.34 -8.50
N ILE A 72 -10.00 -0.80 -9.12
CA ILE A 72 -10.88 -0.84 -10.30
C ILE A 72 -12.31 -0.42 -9.95
N LYS A 73 -12.87 -0.93 -8.85
CA LYS A 73 -14.26 -0.64 -8.47
C LYS A 73 -14.47 0.84 -8.11
N LYS A 74 -13.53 1.46 -7.40
CA LYS A 74 -13.67 2.83 -6.89
C LYS A 74 -13.14 3.88 -7.86
N PHE A 75 -12.02 3.62 -8.50
CA PHE A 75 -11.29 4.62 -9.32
C PHE A 75 -11.14 4.20 -10.80
N GLY A 76 -11.61 3.00 -11.17
CA GLY A 76 -11.72 2.57 -12.57
C GLY A 76 -10.40 2.18 -13.24
N SER A 77 -9.27 2.25 -12.53
CA SER A 77 -7.94 2.06 -13.11
C SER A 77 -6.89 1.63 -12.09
N ILE A 78 -5.77 1.09 -12.60
CA ILE A 78 -4.50 0.93 -11.87
C ILE A 78 -3.42 1.39 -12.84
N ASP A 79 -2.84 2.57 -12.61
CA ASP A 79 -1.81 3.16 -13.48
C ASP A 79 -0.40 2.94 -12.93
N ALA A 80 -0.27 2.74 -11.63
CA ALA A 80 1.01 2.51 -10.96
C ALA A 80 0.86 1.68 -9.69
N VAL A 81 1.95 1.01 -9.31
CA VAL A 81 2.07 0.30 -8.04
C VAL A 81 3.38 0.72 -7.38
N VAL A 82 3.30 1.14 -6.13
CA VAL A 82 4.45 1.35 -5.25
C VAL A 82 4.50 0.19 -4.25
N ALA A 83 5.35 -0.79 -4.56
CA ALA A 83 5.63 -1.93 -3.69
C ALA A 83 6.60 -1.48 -2.57
N ASN A 84 6.08 -0.78 -1.57
CA ASN A 84 6.85 -0.19 -0.47
C ASN A 84 6.80 -1.02 0.84
N ALA A 85 5.78 -1.87 1.03
CA ALA A 85 5.74 -2.76 2.18
C ALA A 85 7.01 -3.61 2.25
N GLY A 86 7.65 -3.62 3.41
CA GLY A 86 8.82 -4.44 3.67
C GLY A 86 9.01 -4.59 5.17
N ILE A 87 9.63 -5.70 5.55
CA ILE A 87 10.11 -5.92 6.91
C ILE A 87 11.62 -6.12 6.88
N PHE A 88 12.25 -5.81 8.00
CA PHE A 88 13.69 -5.97 8.16
C PHE A 88 13.99 -6.31 9.61
N PHE A 89 14.93 -7.23 9.81
CA PHE A 89 15.48 -7.56 11.12
C PHE A 89 16.96 -7.91 10.97
N VAL A 90 17.75 -7.49 11.97
CA VAL A 90 19.21 -7.57 11.97
C VAL A 90 19.66 -8.77 12.80
N LYS A 91 20.52 -9.60 12.23
CA LYS A 91 21.29 -10.61 12.95
C LYS A 91 22.53 -11.04 12.15
N PRO A 92 23.52 -11.70 12.78
CA PRO A 92 24.64 -12.30 12.05
C PRO A 92 24.16 -13.26 10.96
N PHE A 93 24.85 -13.28 9.82
CA PHE A 93 24.46 -14.11 8.67
C PHE A 93 24.26 -15.59 9.04
N THR A 94 25.14 -16.12 9.89
CA THR A 94 25.11 -17.51 10.35
C THR A 94 23.96 -17.84 11.31
N GLU A 95 23.22 -16.83 11.78
CA GLU A 95 22.08 -16.99 12.70
C GLU A 95 20.73 -16.90 11.96
N TYR A 96 20.72 -16.76 10.64
CA TYR A 96 19.50 -16.88 9.84
C TYR A 96 19.02 -18.34 9.75
N THR A 97 17.74 -18.54 10.05
CA THR A 97 17.03 -19.81 9.87
C THR A 97 16.15 -19.73 8.63
N ALA A 98 15.69 -20.88 8.13
CA ALA A 98 14.76 -20.91 7.01
C ALA A 98 13.43 -20.19 7.31
N ASP A 99 12.98 -20.19 8.57
CA ASP A 99 11.75 -19.51 8.96
C ASP A 99 11.87 -17.99 8.90
N ASP A 100 13.06 -17.45 9.16
CA ASP A 100 13.33 -16.03 8.97
C ASP A 100 13.18 -15.63 7.51
N PHE A 101 13.72 -16.43 6.59
CA PHE A 101 13.58 -16.15 5.15
C PHE A 101 12.14 -16.28 4.66
N ARG A 102 11.34 -17.17 5.26
CA ARG A 102 9.90 -17.29 4.94
C ARG A 102 9.07 -16.15 5.52
N ALA A 103 9.54 -15.51 6.58
CA ALA A 103 8.87 -14.40 7.21
C ALA A 103 9.07 -13.06 6.46
N LEU A 104 10.16 -12.92 5.70
CA LEU A 104 10.44 -11.78 4.80
C LEU A 104 9.41 -11.66 3.68
#